data_AF-A0A9E3FYX1-F1
#
_entry.id   AF-A0A9E3FYX1-F1
#
_cell.length_a   1.000
_cell.length_b   1.000
_cell.length_c   1.000
_cell.angle_alpha   90.00
_cell.angle_beta   90.00
_cell.angle_gamma   90.00
#
_symmetry.space_group_name_H-M   'P 1'
#
loop_
_entity.id
_entity.type
_entity.pdbx_description
1 polymer ?
#
loop_
_entity_poly.entity_id
_entity_poly.type
_entity_poly.pdbx_seq_one_letter_code
_entity_poly.pdbx_strand_id
1 'polypeptide(L)'
;KTVILFTCANYMVNVTSYSSFSAASTATPTLTFDSSGNVSNTWNYSLGSPGDIVVVQVLYQWPIILGPLGFNLSNLANGNRLLVSSNVFKREPY
;
A
#
# COMPACT_ATOMS: atom_id res chain seq x y z
N LYS A 1 -2.18 26.92 -11.24
CA LYS A 1 -1.24 25.83 -11.62
C LYS A 1 -1.76 24.56 -10.96
N THR A 2 -2.34 23.64 -11.72
CA THR A 2 -2.91 22.40 -11.17
C THR A 2 -1.79 21.41 -10.91
N VAL A 3 -1.65 20.94 -9.68
CA VAL A 3 -0.70 19.88 -9.34
C VAL A 3 -1.46 18.56 -9.34
N ILE A 4 -1.15 17.67 -10.28
CA ILE A 4 -1.72 16.33 -10.32
C ILE A 4 -0.85 15.46 -9.41
N LEU A 5 -1.39 15.13 -8.24
CA LEU A 5 -0.67 14.40 -7.20
C LEU A 5 -0.93 12.89 -7.23
N PHE A 6 -1.81 12.42 -8.11
CA PHE A 6 -2.11 11.00 -8.34
C PHE A 6 -1.59 10.57 -9.71
N THR A 7 -0.54 9.76 -9.72
CA THR A 7 0.06 9.21 -10.95
C THR A 7 0.15 7.70 -10.89
N CYS A 8 -0.03 7.03 -12.04
CA CYS A 8 0.03 5.58 -12.12
C CYS A 8 1.36 4.98 -11.62
N ALA A 9 2.47 5.70 -11.76
CA ALA A 9 3.78 5.23 -11.31
C ALA A 9 3.92 5.11 -9.77
N ASN A 10 3.04 5.77 -9.01
CA ASN A 10 3.16 5.88 -7.55
C ASN A 10 2.13 5.03 -6.79
N TYR A 11 1.25 4.30 -7.50
CA TYR A 11 0.38 3.32 -6.85
C TYR A 11 1.03 1.94 -6.87
N MET A 12 0.77 1.17 -5.81
CA MET A 12 1.05 -0.26 -5.76
C MET A 12 -0.16 -1.00 -5.22
N VAL A 13 -0.30 -2.25 -5.64
CA VAL A 13 -1.38 -3.13 -5.18
C VAL A 13 -0.76 -4.39 -4.60
N ASN A 14 -1.13 -4.71 -3.37
CA ASN A 14 -0.76 -5.94 -2.70
C ASN A 14 -2.03 -6.75 -2.41
N VAL A 15 -2.09 -7.98 -2.89
CA VAL A 15 -3.21 -8.90 -2.66
C VAL A 15 -2.70 -10.16 -2.00
N THR A 16 -3.19 -10.43 -0.79
CA THR A 16 -2.77 -11.58 0.01
C THR A 16 -3.98 -12.36 0.49
N SER A 17 -3.90 -13.69 0.38
CA SER A 17 -4.92 -14.62 0.84
C SER A 17 -4.55 -15.23 2.19
N TYR A 18 -5.55 -15.46 3.03
CA TYR A 18 -5.45 -16.04 4.37
C TYR A 18 -6.53 -17.11 4.56
N SER A 19 -6.23 -18.12 5.38
CA SER A 19 -7.17 -19.22 5.68
C SER A 19 -8.28 -18.84 6.66
N SER A 20 -8.14 -17.72 7.39
CA SER A 20 -9.15 -17.24 8.34
C SER A 20 -9.08 -15.73 8.55
N PHE A 21 -10.16 -15.14 9.07
CA PHE A 21 -10.19 -13.71 9.44
C PHE A 21 -9.25 -13.37 10.59
N SER A 22 -9.02 -14.32 11.52
CA SER A 22 -8.09 -14.10 12.63
C SER A 22 -6.63 -14.08 12.19
N ALA A 23 -6.28 -14.74 11.09
CA ALA A 23 -4.94 -14.71 10.49
C ALA A 23 -4.76 -13.53 9.52
N ALA A 24 -5.84 -12.93 9.03
CA ALA A 24 -5.79 -11.83 8.09
C ALA A 24 -5.17 -10.58 8.73
N SER A 25 -4.15 -10.03 8.09
CA SER A 25 -3.50 -8.80 8.53
C SER A 25 -3.81 -7.66 7.55
N THR A 26 -4.25 -6.53 8.10
CA THR A 26 -4.42 -5.26 7.37
C THR A 26 -3.33 -4.25 7.73
N ALA A 27 -2.28 -4.70 8.42
CA ALA A 27 -1.15 -3.86 8.79
C ALA A 27 -0.55 -3.22 7.54
N THR A 28 -0.10 -1.97 7.68
CA THR A 28 0.59 -1.27 6.59
C THR A 28 1.93 -1.96 6.35
N PRO A 29 2.22 -2.44 5.12
CA PRO A 29 3.50 -3.04 4.84
C PRO A 29 4.61 -1.99 4.86
N THR A 30 5.78 -2.39 5.35
CA THR A 30 6.98 -1.55 5.34
C THR A 30 7.54 -1.46 3.92
N LEU A 31 7.72 -0.24 3.41
CA LEU A 31 8.36 -0.03 2.12
C LEU A 31 9.88 -0.11 2.23
N THR A 32 10.49 -0.80 1.27
CA THR A 32 11.92 -0.84 1.02
C THR A 32 12.22 -0.03 -0.23
N PHE A 33 13.40 0.58 -0.28
CA PHE A 33 13.81 1.45 -1.38
C PHE A 33 15.13 0.98 -1.99
N ASP A 34 15.31 1.18 -3.29
CA ASP A 34 16.58 1.02 -3.98
C ASP A 34 17.50 2.25 -3.77
N SER A 35 18.70 2.21 -4.34
CA SER A 35 19.66 3.31 -4.28
C SER A 35 19.19 4.59 -4.99
N SER A 36 18.17 4.49 -5.85
CA SER A 36 17.55 5.61 -6.57
C SER A 36 16.32 6.16 -5.84
N GLY A 37 15.95 5.61 -4.68
CA GLY A 37 14.79 6.03 -3.89
C GLY A 37 13.46 5.52 -4.43
N ASN A 38 13.47 4.58 -5.38
CA ASN A 38 12.27 3.90 -5.86
C ASN A 38 11.93 2.73 -4.93
N VAL A 39 10.65 2.37 -4.85
CA VAL A 39 10.24 1.25 -4.02
C VAL A 39 10.67 -0.07 -4.65
N SER A 40 11.32 -0.91 -3.86
CA SER A 40 11.89 -2.19 -4.26
C SER A 40 11.12 -3.41 -3.74
N ASN A 41 9.99 -3.21 -3.06
CA ASN A 41 9.14 -4.30 -2.59
C ASN A 41 8.62 -5.15 -3.75
N THR A 42 8.57 -6.46 -3.53
CA THR A 42 7.78 -7.37 -4.35
C THR A 42 6.36 -7.47 -3.77
N TRP A 43 5.36 -7.17 -4.59
CA TRP A 43 3.96 -7.25 -4.19
C TRP A 43 3.38 -8.63 -4.47
N ASN A 44 2.52 -9.11 -3.59
CA ASN A 44 1.81 -10.36 -3.79
C ASN A 44 0.55 -10.12 -4.64
N TYR A 45 0.17 -11.12 -5.44
CA TYR A 45 -1.12 -11.19 -6.09
C TYR A 45 -1.71 -12.60 -5.93
N SER A 46 -2.08 -12.96 -4.71
CA SER A 46 -2.71 -14.25 -4.41
C SER A 46 -4.15 -14.04 -4.01
N LEU A 47 -5.05 -14.63 -4.80
CA LEU A 47 -6.45 -14.71 -4.43
C LEU A 47 -6.71 -15.91 -3.50
N GLY A 48 -5.87 -16.94 -3.48
CA GLY A 48 -6.07 -18.16 -2.65
C GLY A 48 -7.14 -19.11 -3.20
N SER A 49 -7.77 -19.89 -2.32
CA SER A 49 -8.80 -20.91 -2.61
C SER A 49 -10.23 -20.49 -2.21
N PRO A 50 -11.29 -21.14 -2.72
CA PRO A 50 -12.66 -20.94 -2.25
C PRO A 50 -12.77 -20.95 -0.72
N GLY A 51 -13.53 -20.02 -0.16
CA GLY A 51 -13.67 -19.86 1.28
C GLY A 51 -12.51 -19.11 1.97
N ASP A 52 -11.39 -18.85 1.29
CA ASP A 52 -10.31 -18.05 1.87
C ASP A 52 -10.68 -16.56 1.99
N ILE A 53 -9.99 -15.90 2.92
CA ILE A 53 -10.07 -14.47 3.13
C ILE A 53 -9.03 -13.79 2.25
N VAL A 54 -9.43 -12.79 1.49
CA VAL A 54 -8.54 -12.00 0.65
C VAL A 54 -8.46 -10.59 1.21
N VAL A 55 -7.24 -10.14 1.44
CA VAL A 55 -6.92 -8.77 1.81
C VAL A 55 -6.30 -8.08 0.60
N VAL A 56 -6.97 -7.05 0.10
CA VAL A 56 -6.47 -6.18 -0.98
C VAL A 56 -6.04 -4.87 -0.37
N GLN A 57 -4.78 -4.51 -0.56
CA GLN A 57 -4.23 -3.24 -0.13
C GLN A 57 -3.77 -2.43 -1.34
N VAL A 58 -4.23 -1.19 -1.42
CA VAL A 58 -3.75 -0.20 -2.38
C VAL A 58 -2.87 0.80 -1.63
N LEU A 59 -1.64 0.92 -2.09
CA LEU A 59 -0.60 1.76 -1.50
C LEU A 59 -0.30 2.92 -2.45
N TYR A 60 -0.14 4.11 -1.91
CA TYR A 60 0.18 5.28 -2.71
C TYR A 60 1.24 6.14 -2.04
N GLN A 61 2.31 6.46 -2.77
CA GLN A 61 3.32 7.42 -2.32
C GLN A 61 2.86 8.84 -2.63
N TRP A 62 2.41 9.55 -1.60
CA TRP A 62 2.02 10.95 -1.70
C TRP A 62 3.24 11.86 -1.51
N PRO A 63 3.61 12.67 -2.51
CA PRO A 63 4.71 13.61 -2.37
C PRO A 63 4.31 14.73 -1.40
N ILE A 64 5.13 14.91 -0.36
CA ILE A 64 4.91 15.96 0.63
C ILE A 64 5.62 17.23 0.19
N ILE A 65 4.86 18.31 0.12
CA ILE A 65 5.40 19.66 0.00
C ILE A 65 5.52 20.21 1.42
N LEU A 66 6.72 20.62 1.81
CA LEU A 66 6.98 21.19 3.14
C LEU A 66 6.01 22.33 3.42
N GLY A 67 5.31 22.23 4.56
CA GLY A 67 4.43 23.28 5.05
C GLY A 67 5.23 24.43 5.68
N PRO A 68 4.56 25.55 6.00
CA PRO A 68 5.19 26.66 6.71
C PRO A 68 5.79 26.19 8.05
N LEU A 69 6.87 26.85 8.48
CA LEU A 69 7.57 26.57 9.74
C LEU A 69 8.11 25.12 9.86
N GLY A 70 8.42 24.46 8.74
CA GLY A 70 9.00 23.12 8.74
C GLY A 70 8.01 21.99 9.02
N PHE A 71 6.70 22.25 8.89
CA PHE A 71 5.68 21.23 9.05
C PHE A 71 5.82 20.14 7.98
N ASN A 72 6.17 18.91 8.40
CA ASN A 72 6.42 17.78 7.54
C ASN A 72 5.58 16.56 7.97
N LEU A 73 4.77 16.04 7.04
CA LEU A 73 3.92 14.86 7.24
C LEU A 73 4.47 13.58 6.59
N SER A 74 5.73 13.60 6.13
CA SER A 74 6.41 12.45 5.57
C SER A 74 6.55 11.34 6.61
N ASN A 75 6.32 10.09 6.20
CA ASN A 75 6.55 8.91 7.03
C ASN A 75 7.38 7.83 6.31
N LEU A 76 7.90 8.15 5.12
CA LEU A 76 8.80 7.30 4.34
C LEU A 76 10.22 7.88 4.30
N ALA A 77 11.20 7.01 4.14
CA ALA A 77 12.62 7.40 4.08
C ALA A 77 12.94 8.33 2.90
N ASN A 78 12.15 8.28 1.82
CA ASN A 78 12.31 9.16 0.66
C ASN A 78 11.58 10.51 0.81
N GLY A 79 11.10 10.86 2.00
CA GLY A 79 10.43 12.14 2.28
C GLY A 79 8.96 12.21 1.84
N ASN A 80 8.41 11.11 1.35
CA ASN A 80 6.99 11.03 0.98
C ASN A 80 6.14 10.53 2.15
N ARG A 81 4.82 10.59 1.96
CA ARG A 81 3.84 9.99 2.86
C ARG A 81 3.17 8.81 2.19
N LEU A 82 3.14 7.67 2.86
CA LEU A 82 2.39 6.50 2.40
C LEU A 82 0.92 6.64 2.77
N LEU A 83 0.04 6.55 1.77
CA LEU A 83 -1.39 6.37 1.93
C LEU A 83 -1.73 4.90 1.68
N VAL A 84 -2.60 4.33 2.50
CA VAL A 84 -2.99 2.92 2.41
C VAL A 84 -4.51 2.80 2.48
N SER A 85 -5.07 2.03 1.55
CA SER A 85 -6.46 1.58 1.59
C SER A 85 -6.47 0.06 1.64
N SER A 86 -7.12 -0.52 2.65
CA SER A 86 -7.21 -1.97 2.85
C SER A 86 -8.68 -2.42 2.77
N ASN A 87 -8.96 -3.43 1.95
CA ASN A 87 -10.27 -4.07 1.85
C ASN A 87 -10.12 -5.57 2.13
N VAL A 88 -11.06 -6.14 2.88
CA VAL A 88 -11.04 -7.55 3.26
C VAL A 88 -12.36 -8.20 2.86
N PHE A 89 -12.30 -9.33 2.17
CA PHE A 89 -13.49 -10.07 1.74
C PHE A 89 -13.23 -11.57 1.80
N LYS A 90 -14.30 -12.35 1.94
CA LYS A 90 -14.26 -13.82 1.87
C LYS A 90 -14.68 -14.27 0.48
N ARG A 91 -13.91 -15.14 -0.14
CA ARG A 91 -14.31 -15.76 -1.42
C ARG A 91 -15.43 -16.77 -1.17
N GLU A 92 -16.43 -16.78 -2.05
CA GLU A 92 -17.54 -17.74 -2.00
C GLU A 92 -17.06 -19.21 -2.15
N PRO A 93 -17.72 -20.18 -1.49
CA PRO A 93 -17.55 -21.61 -1.74
C PRO A 93 -18.16 -22.04 -3.09
N TYR A 94 -17.67 -23.15 -3.66
CA TYR A 94 -18.28 -23.79 -4.86
C TYR A 94 -19.47 -24.67 -4.51
#